data_AF-A0A7K2WBY9-F1
#
_entry.id   AF-A0A7K2WBY9-F1
#
_cell.length_a   1.000
_cell.length_b   1.000
_cell.length_c   1.000
_cell.angle_alpha   90.00
_cell.angle_beta   90.00
_cell.angle_gamma   90.00
#
_symmetry.space_group_name_H-M   'P 1'
#
loop_
_entity.id
_entity.type
_entity.pdbx_description
1 polymer ?
#
loop_
_entity_poly.entity_id
_entity_poly.type
_entity_poly.pdbx_seq_one_letter_code
_entity_poly.pdbx_strand_id
1 'polypeptide(L)'
;MTTPKENTVQTPPDDIRSHIVRIVLASAEGDLAEQDLAAANWSLAGVSYSSLAYIRMIDTIENELGVYLDPEEESDRFETVDSLVDLVVQHLRESADA
;
A
#
# COMPACT_ATOMS: atom_id res chain seq x y z
N MET A 1 -30.07 -21.43 -10.06
CA MET A 1 -29.02 -21.30 -9.03
C MET A 1 -28.35 -19.97 -9.28
N THR A 2 -28.60 -18.99 -8.42
CA THR A 2 -28.27 -17.58 -8.63
C THR A 2 -26.93 -17.31 -7.95
N THR A 3 -25.85 -17.16 -8.73
CA THR A 3 -24.58 -16.64 -8.22
C THR A 3 -24.75 -15.12 -8.07
N PRO A 4 -24.54 -14.53 -6.89
CA PRO A 4 -24.62 -13.09 -6.74
C PRO A 4 -23.47 -12.41 -7.49
N LYS A 5 -23.79 -11.24 -8.04
CA LYS A 5 -22.90 -10.36 -8.79
C LYS A 5 -21.66 -10.03 -7.96
N GLU A 6 -20.50 -10.27 -8.54
CA GLU A 6 -19.22 -9.76 -8.08
C GLU A 6 -19.35 -8.23 -8.01
N ASN A 7 -19.44 -7.74 -6.78
CA ASN A 7 -19.60 -6.33 -6.48
C ASN A 7 -18.25 -5.69 -6.83
N THR A 8 -18.19 -5.00 -7.96
CA THR A 8 -17.07 -4.12 -8.27
C THR A 8 -17.07 -3.02 -7.23
N VAL A 9 -16.40 -3.28 -6.11
CA VAL A 9 -16.04 -2.25 -5.15
C VAL A 9 -14.96 -1.41 -5.84
N GLN A 10 -15.40 -0.56 -6.75
CA GLN A 10 -14.67 0.67 -7.06
C GLN A 10 -14.75 1.50 -5.77
N THR A 11 -13.89 1.19 -4.81
CA THR A 11 -13.69 2.03 -3.64
C THR A 11 -13.37 3.43 -4.16
N PRO A 12 -14.09 4.47 -3.74
CA PRO A 12 -13.75 5.82 -4.17
C PRO A 12 -12.31 6.15 -3.73
N PRO A 13 -11.63 7.09 -4.41
CA PRO A 13 -10.28 7.54 -4.07
C PRO A 13 -10.14 8.18 -2.67
N ASP A 14 -11.20 8.17 -1.85
CA ASP A 14 -11.27 8.85 -0.54
C ASP A 14 -10.56 8.11 0.60
N ASP A 15 -10.12 6.85 0.43
CA ASP A 15 -9.41 6.10 1.49
C ASP A 15 -8.03 5.63 1.02
N ILE A 16 -7.04 6.53 1.14
CA ILE A 16 -5.62 6.27 0.79
C ILE A 16 -5.13 4.99 1.46
N ARG A 17 -5.54 4.75 2.72
CA ARG A 17 -5.16 3.53 3.45
C ARG A 17 -5.61 2.26 2.75
N SER A 18 -6.88 2.19 2.37
CA SER A 18 -7.44 1.05 1.63
C SER A 18 -6.74 0.85 0.28
N HIS A 19 -6.35 1.94 -0.38
CA HIS A 19 -5.60 1.89 -1.64
C HIS A 19 -4.18 1.32 -1.43
N ILE A 20 -3.45 1.81 -0.42
CA ILE A 20 -2.11 1.32 -0.08
C ILE A 20 -2.15 -0.16 0.31
N VAL A 21 -3.13 -0.59 1.14
CA VAL A 21 -3.31 -2.01 1.49
C VAL A 21 -3.49 -2.86 0.24
N ARG A 22 -4.29 -2.41 -0.73
CA ARG A 22 -4.47 -3.12 -2.00
C ARG A 22 -3.15 -3.25 -2.76
N ILE A 23 -2.35 -2.19 -2.84
CA ILE A 23 -1.04 -2.23 -3.52
C ILE A 23 -0.12 -3.23 -2.81
N VAL A 24 0.00 -3.16 -1.48
CA VAL A 24 0.82 -4.09 -0.69
C VAL A 24 0.45 -5.55 -0.98
N LEU A 25 -0.84 -5.88 -0.97
CA LEU A 25 -1.31 -7.23 -1.25
C LEU A 25 -1.04 -7.65 -2.70
N ALA A 26 -1.24 -6.75 -3.67
CA ALA A 26 -0.98 -7.02 -5.08
C ALA A 26 0.52 -7.25 -5.36
N SER A 27 1.39 -6.47 -4.71
CA SER A 27 2.84 -6.58 -4.88
C SER A 27 3.43 -7.84 -4.25
N ALA A 28 2.74 -8.45 -3.28
CA ALA A 28 3.11 -9.74 -2.69
C ALA A 28 2.77 -10.96 -3.56
N GLU A 29 2.24 -10.77 -4.77
CA GLU A 29 1.95 -11.85 -5.74
C GLU A 29 1.05 -12.99 -5.21
N GLY A 30 0.26 -12.73 -4.16
CA GLY A 30 -0.62 -13.72 -3.53
C GLY A 30 0.01 -14.52 -2.38
N ASP A 31 1.27 -14.26 -2.02
CA ASP A 31 1.93 -14.86 -0.85
C ASP A 31 1.51 -14.22 0.48
N LEU A 32 0.77 -13.10 0.42
CA LEU A 32 0.32 -12.34 1.57
C LEU A 32 -1.17 -12.05 1.48
N ALA A 33 -1.94 -12.37 2.53
CA ALA A 33 -3.33 -11.97 2.65
C ALA A 33 -3.51 -10.83 3.66
N GLU A 34 -4.61 -10.10 3.54
CA GLU A 34 -4.94 -8.96 4.43
C GLU A 34 -4.98 -9.38 5.91
N GLN A 35 -5.47 -10.58 6.18
CA GLN A 35 -5.51 -11.18 7.52
C GLN A 35 -4.12 -11.38 8.14
N ASP A 36 -3.09 -11.65 7.33
CA ASP A 36 -1.71 -11.83 7.80
C ASP A 36 -1.10 -10.47 8.18
N LEU A 37 -1.37 -9.43 7.38
CA LEU A 37 -1.03 -8.05 7.71
C LEU A 37 -1.73 -7.59 8.99
N ALA A 38 -3.04 -7.84 9.11
CA ALA A 38 -3.80 -7.47 10.30
C ALA A 38 -3.27 -8.20 11.56
N ALA A 39 -2.92 -9.49 11.44
CA ALA A 39 -2.31 -10.26 12.52
C ALA A 39 -0.91 -9.74 12.90
N ALA A 40 -0.16 -9.22 11.92
CA ALA A 40 1.12 -8.55 12.13
C ALA A 40 0.99 -7.07 12.52
N ASN A 41 -0.19 -6.62 12.94
CA ASN A 41 -0.46 -5.23 13.30
C ASN A 41 -0.07 -4.23 12.19
N TRP A 42 -0.33 -4.63 10.94
CA TRP A 42 -0.02 -3.91 9.70
C TRP A 42 1.47 -3.64 9.47
N SER A 43 2.35 -4.43 10.08
CA SER A 43 3.79 -4.36 9.85
C SER A 43 4.20 -5.12 8.59
N LEU A 44 4.86 -4.41 7.66
CA LEU A 44 5.46 -5.01 6.46
C LEU A 44 6.68 -5.87 6.83
N ALA A 45 7.48 -5.41 7.79
CA ALA A 45 8.60 -6.18 8.33
C ALA A 45 8.14 -7.48 9.03
N GLY A 46 6.93 -7.47 9.61
CA GLY A 46 6.34 -8.63 10.29
C GLY A 46 5.87 -9.75 9.38
N VAL A 47 5.71 -9.53 8.07
CA VAL A 47 5.06 -10.48 7.15
C VAL A 47 5.97 -11.11 6.10
N SER A 48 7.29 -11.20 6.35
CA SER A 48 8.29 -11.73 5.39
C SER A 48 8.16 -11.12 3.99
N TYR A 49 7.91 -9.80 3.93
CA TYR A 49 7.75 -9.09 2.67
C TYR A 49 9.06 -9.15 1.87
N SER A 50 9.02 -9.74 0.67
CA SER A 50 10.23 -9.95 -0.12
C SER A 50 10.76 -8.62 -0.69
N SER A 51 12.08 -8.53 -0.94
CA SER A 51 12.68 -7.34 -1.55
C SER A 51 12.08 -7.02 -2.93
N LEU A 52 11.62 -8.04 -3.67
CA LEU A 52 10.96 -7.84 -4.96
C LEU A 52 9.55 -7.26 -4.79
N ALA A 53 8.78 -7.78 -3.83
CA ALA A 53 7.47 -7.23 -3.48
C ALA A 53 7.59 -5.78 -2.98
N TYR A 54 8.65 -5.48 -2.23
CA TYR A 54 8.98 -4.14 -1.76
C TYR A 54 9.22 -3.15 -2.90
N ILE A 55 10.09 -3.48 -3.86
CA ILE A 55 10.36 -2.61 -5.02
C ILE A 55 9.08 -2.40 -5.86
N ARG A 56 8.34 -3.47 -6.14
CA ARG A 56 7.09 -3.37 -6.92
C ARG A 56 6.02 -2.53 -6.22
N MET A 57 5.95 -2.61 -4.89
CA MET A 57 5.04 -1.80 -4.09
C MET A 57 5.36 -0.33 -4.25
N ILE A 58 6.63 0.06 -4.12
CA ILE A 58 7.09 1.44 -4.32
C ILE A 58 6.75 1.90 -5.73
N ASP A 59 7.20 1.17 -6.76
CA ASP A 59 6.94 1.53 -8.17
C ASP A 59 5.44 1.72 -8.44
N THR A 60 4.59 0.87 -7.85
CA THR A 60 3.13 0.96 -8.04
C THR A 60 2.55 2.19 -7.34
N ILE A 61 3.00 2.49 -6.12
CA ILE A 61 2.56 3.68 -5.38
C ILE A 61 2.96 4.96 -6.14
N GLU A 62 4.22 5.04 -6.58
CA GLU A 62 4.71 6.19 -7.33
C GLU A 62 3.94 6.39 -8.64
N ASN A 63 3.71 5.31 -9.39
CA ASN A 63 3.00 5.37 -10.67
C ASN A 63 1.49 5.65 -10.52
N GLU A 64 0.82 5.11 -9.49
CA GLU A 64 -0.62 5.31 -9.31
C GLU A 64 -0.97 6.61 -8.58
N LEU A 65 -0.17 7.03 -7.60
CA LEU A 65 -0.45 8.21 -6.78
C LEU A 65 0.36 9.44 -7.21
N GLY A 66 1.35 9.28 -8.09
CA GLY A 66 2.16 10.39 -8.59
C GLY A 66 3.10 10.97 -7.54
N VAL A 67 3.47 10.18 -6.53
CA VAL A 67 4.44 10.56 -5.48
C VAL A 67 5.83 9.99 -5.81
N TYR A 68 6.87 10.51 -5.18
CA TYR A 68 8.21 9.94 -5.20
C TYR A 68 8.56 9.47 -3.80
N LEU A 69 8.95 8.22 -3.65
CA LEU A 69 9.22 7.63 -2.34
C LEU A 69 10.67 7.15 -2.29
N ASP A 70 11.45 7.63 -1.31
CA ASP A 70 12.85 7.24 -1.17
C ASP A 70 13.03 6.24 -0.02
N PRO A 71 13.21 4.93 -0.31
CA PRO A 71 13.42 3.93 0.74
C PRO A 71 14.75 4.07 1.48
N GLU A 72 15.75 4.79 0.95
CA GLU A 72 17.02 5.04 1.63
C GLU A 72 16.92 6.21 2.62
N GLU A 73 16.18 7.27 2.27
CA GLU A 73 15.97 8.42 3.17
C GLU A 73 14.85 8.17 4.18
N GLU A 74 13.87 7.34 3.83
CA GLU A 74 12.61 7.19 4.58
C GLU A 74 12.36 5.76 5.05
N SER A 75 13.42 4.95 5.23
CA SER A 75 13.32 3.53 5.57
C SER A 75 12.37 3.23 6.74
N ASP A 76 12.37 4.07 7.78
CA ASP A 76 11.49 3.93 8.96
C ASP A 76 10.00 4.06 8.61
N ARG A 77 9.66 4.78 7.53
CA ARG A 77 8.28 4.96 7.07
C ARG A 77 7.73 3.74 6.32
N PHE A 78 8.59 2.82 5.91
CA PHE A 78 8.19 1.58 5.23
C PHE A 78 8.04 0.37 6.17
N GLU A 79 8.10 0.58 7.49
CA GLU A 79 7.94 -0.52 8.45
C GLU A 79 6.49 -0.99 8.58
N THR A 80 5.53 -0.07 8.42
CA THR A 80 4.09 -0.35 8.57
C THR A 80 3.26 0.32 7.49
N VAL A 81 2.09 -0.25 7.23
CA VAL A 81 1.11 0.33 6.29
C VAL A 81 0.68 1.72 6.75
N ASP A 82 0.47 1.94 8.04
CA ASP A 82 0.01 3.23 8.54
C ASP A 82 1.11 4.31 8.38
N SER A 83 2.39 3.98 8.63
CA SER A 83 3.52 4.89 8.35
C SER A 83 3.63 5.25 6.87
N LEU A 84 3.39 4.27 5.99
CA LEU A 84 3.41 4.45 4.54
C LEU A 84 2.25 5.34 4.06
N VAL A 85 1.08 5.20 4.67
CA VAL A 85 -0.07 6.08 4.41
C VAL A 85 0.24 7.52 4.81
N ASP A 86 0.79 7.74 6.00
CA ASP A 86 1.19 9.07 6.45
C ASP A 86 2.22 9.71 5.50
N LEU A 87 3.19 8.93 5.03
CA LEU A 87 4.20 9.36 4.07
C LEU A 87 3.56 9.79 2.73
N VAL A 88 2.71 8.94 2.16
CA VAL A 88 2.03 9.23 0.90
C VAL A 88 1.12 10.46 1.03
N VAL A 89 0.38 10.58 2.12
CA VAL A 89 -0.48 11.75 2.38
C VAL A 89 0.35 13.03 2.50
N GLN A 90 1.54 12.95 3.10
CA GLN A 90 2.46 14.08 3.17
C GLN A 90 2.87 14.54 1.76
N HIS A 91 3.35 13.63 0.91
CA HIS A 91 3.76 13.97 -0.45
C HIS A 91 2.61 14.47 -1.34
N LEU A 92 1.41 13.89 -1.19
CA LEU A 92 0.23 14.35 -1.92
C LEU A 92 -0.16 15.79 -1.54
N ARG A 93 0.04 16.20 -0.28
CA ARG A 93 -0.17 17.58 0.16
C ARG A 93 0.88 18.51 -0.43
N GLU A 94 2.16 18.13 -0.35
CA GLU A 94 3.27 18.91 -0.92
C GLU A 94 3.10 19.13 -2.44
N SER A 95 2.58 18.13 -3.14
CA SER A 95 2.29 18.21 -4.58
C SER A 95 1.05 19.05 -4.92
N ALA A 96 0.12 19.23 -3.99
CA ALA A 96 -1.09 20.04 -4.17
C ALA A 96 -0.85 21.53 -3.88
N ASP A 97 0.15 21.85 -3.05
CA ASP A 97 0.57 23.21 -2.70
C ASP A 97 1.62 23.81 -3.67
N ALA A 98 2.11 23.03 -4.64
CA ALA A 98 3.12 23.40 -5.64
C ALA A 98 2.51 23.92 -6.96
#